data_AF-A0A2D9H1G3-F1
#
_entry.id   AF-A0A2D9H1G3-F1
#
_cell.length_a   1.000
_cell.length_b   1.000
_cell.length_c   1.000
_cell.angle_alpha   90.00
_cell.angle_beta   90.00
_cell.angle_gamma   90.00
#
_symmetry.space_group_name_H-M   'P 1'
#
loop_
_entity.id
_entity.type
_entity.pdbx_description
1 polymer ?
#
loop_
_entity_poly.entity_id
_entity_poly.type
_entity_poly.pdbx_seq_one_letter_code
_entity_poly.pdbx_strand_id
1 'polypeptide(L)'
;METIEECVAAALASMSAEARARFVLNPLTTMRTDLGLKVAAADHLTEKRADGGACDGLSFPKDGVILYAPTSHSRRENFTLAHELGHWLVEQVSEIFDWLFSQTAPAKALETLCDRIAQRLLLAESAVDRVVAGGPVRAQQVVDLYHATQASIPACAIALAARLPGLGAIVVVDAPTNLDIDDDLGMGFAAIGSENRGVVRYASIRPDPHRGWPKVFPWPGQAVPAGHPLRHLLSAGQTPPSQLPAGGAGGLRTLQQRSFWATPRRERATFYLDAVAISPRRAIGVFADTDLWGSERFHPTERRDFDQRPEQEITCCGQTRKVRGYPHDPCGQIHCPTCGKCRCDRRDDELVLCQGG
;
A
#
# COMPACT_ATOMS: atom_id res chain seq x y z
N MET A 1 -20.02 17.69 8.49
CA MET A 1 -18.74 17.20 7.93
C MET A 1 -18.92 17.10 6.43
N GLU A 2 -17.93 17.53 5.65
CA GLU A 2 -18.02 17.59 4.19
C GLU A 2 -17.11 16.56 3.51
N THR A 3 -16.02 16.17 4.16
CA THR A 3 -15.01 15.28 3.58
C THR A 3 -14.76 14.03 4.41
N ILE A 4 -14.30 12.97 3.75
CA ILE A 4 -13.88 11.74 4.43
C ILE A 4 -12.71 11.99 5.39
N GLU A 5 -11.82 12.95 5.11
CA GLU A 5 -10.71 13.28 6.01
C GLU A 5 -11.18 13.96 7.29
N GLU A 6 -12.23 14.79 7.23
CA GLU A 6 -12.89 15.32 8.43
C GLU A 6 -13.51 14.20 9.26
N CYS A 7 -14.17 13.24 8.60
CA CYS A 7 -14.74 12.06 9.28
C CYS A 7 -13.66 11.24 9.98
N VAL A 8 -12.53 10.97 9.31
CA VAL A 8 -11.35 10.31 9.90
C VAL A 8 -10.85 11.11 11.10
N ALA A 9 -10.71 12.44 10.97
CA ALA A 9 -10.19 13.28 12.03
C ALA A 9 -11.09 13.26 13.27
N ALA A 10 -12.42 13.32 13.13
CA ALA A 10 -13.31 13.27 14.30
C ALA A 10 -13.39 11.87 14.92
N ALA A 11 -13.42 10.81 14.11
CA ALA A 11 -13.35 9.45 14.63
C ALA A 11 -12.07 9.23 15.45
N LEU A 12 -10.93 9.76 15.00
CA LEU A 12 -9.68 9.69 15.77
C LEU A 12 -9.68 10.63 17.00
N ALA A 13 -10.46 11.72 16.97
CA ALA A 13 -10.57 12.66 18.07
C ALA A 13 -11.45 12.14 19.22
N SER A 14 -12.35 11.17 18.97
CA SER A 14 -13.09 10.49 20.03
C SER A 14 -12.19 9.57 20.88
N MET A 15 -10.96 9.32 20.44
CA MET A 15 -9.93 8.57 21.15
C MET A 15 -8.84 9.50 21.70
N SER A 16 -8.45 9.31 22.96
CA SER A 16 -7.40 10.13 23.58
C SER A 16 -6.07 10.02 22.84
N ALA A 17 -5.24 11.07 22.91
CA ALA A 17 -3.94 11.08 22.26
C ALA A 17 -3.01 9.99 22.82
N GLU A 18 -3.09 9.72 24.12
CA GLU A 18 -2.31 8.70 24.81
C GLU A 18 -2.71 7.29 24.38
N ALA A 19 -4.02 7.03 24.25
CA ALA A 19 -4.50 5.75 23.75
C ALA A 19 -4.06 5.55 22.30
N ARG A 20 -4.16 6.58 21.45
CA ARG A 20 -3.68 6.50 20.04
C ARG A 20 -2.19 6.19 19.98
N ALA A 21 -1.38 6.83 20.82
CA ALA A 21 0.06 6.56 20.88
C ALA A 21 0.37 5.13 21.35
N ARG A 22 -0.37 4.60 22.33
CA ARG A 22 -0.23 3.21 22.80
C ARG A 22 -0.72 2.19 21.78
N PHE A 23 -1.76 2.52 21.01
CA PHE A 23 -2.29 1.64 19.96
C PHE A 23 -1.23 1.29 18.92
N VAL A 24 -0.40 2.25 18.50
CA VAL A 24 0.71 2.04 17.57
C VAL A 24 1.69 0.97 18.06
N LEU A 25 1.86 0.83 19.37
CA LEU A 25 2.80 -0.09 20.01
C LEU A 25 2.16 -1.44 20.36
N ASN A 26 0.90 -1.44 20.79
CA ASN A 26 0.17 -2.64 21.22
C ASN A 26 -1.35 -2.48 21.03
N PRO A 27 -1.87 -2.76 19.81
CA PRO A 27 -3.29 -2.61 19.48
C PRO A 27 -4.21 -3.38 20.42
N LEU A 28 -3.93 -4.67 20.64
CA LEU A 28 -4.76 -5.56 21.46
C LEU A 28 -4.89 -5.08 22.90
N THR A 29 -3.77 -4.72 23.53
CA THR A 29 -3.79 -4.25 24.91
C THR A 29 -4.56 -2.95 24.99
N THR A 30 -4.26 -1.99 24.12
CA THR A 30 -4.93 -0.68 24.10
C THR A 30 -6.45 -0.82 23.97
N MET A 31 -6.93 -1.65 23.05
CA MET A 31 -8.36 -1.87 22.87
C MET A 31 -9.03 -2.47 24.12
N ARG A 32 -8.35 -3.41 24.80
CA ARG A 32 -8.89 -4.06 26.00
C ARG A 32 -8.81 -3.19 27.26
N THR A 33 -7.67 -2.54 27.48
CA THR A 33 -7.38 -1.83 28.74
C THR A 33 -7.84 -0.38 28.70
N ASP A 34 -7.59 0.32 27.58
CA ASP A 34 -7.82 1.76 27.51
C ASP A 34 -9.23 2.08 27.01
N LEU A 35 -9.74 1.25 26.09
CA LEU A 35 -11.06 1.42 25.49
C LEU A 35 -12.12 0.48 26.08
N GLY A 36 -11.73 -0.48 26.94
CA GLY A 36 -12.65 -1.41 27.59
C GLY A 36 -13.35 -2.40 26.64
N LEU A 37 -12.80 -2.63 25.44
CA LEU A 37 -13.40 -3.49 24.43
C LEU A 37 -13.11 -4.98 24.70
N LYS A 38 -14.08 -5.83 24.38
CA LYS A 38 -13.96 -7.29 24.40
C LYS A 38 -13.39 -7.75 23.06
N VAL A 39 -12.06 -7.84 22.99
CA VAL A 39 -11.36 -8.28 21.77
C VAL A 39 -10.95 -9.75 21.89
N ALA A 40 -11.29 -10.60 20.92
CA ALA A 40 -10.93 -12.01 20.91
C ALA A 40 -10.50 -12.53 19.53
N ALA A 41 -9.56 -13.47 19.50
CA ALA A 41 -9.24 -14.20 18.27
C ALA A 41 -10.37 -15.21 17.98
N ALA A 42 -10.70 -15.37 16.70
CA ALA A 42 -11.75 -16.26 16.23
C ALA A 42 -11.24 -17.05 15.02
N ASP A 43 -10.63 -18.20 15.25
CA ASP A 43 -10.00 -19.01 14.20
C ASP A 43 -10.98 -19.43 13.09
N HIS A 44 -12.25 -19.65 13.45
CA HIS A 44 -13.32 -20.03 12.50
C HIS A 44 -13.64 -18.93 11.46
N LEU A 45 -13.16 -17.70 11.65
CA LEU A 45 -13.27 -16.64 10.63
C LEU A 45 -12.35 -16.88 9.42
N THR A 46 -11.33 -17.73 9.56
CA THR A 46 -10.42 -18.11 8.46
C THR A 46 -11.03 -19.11 7.48
N GLU A 47 -12.18 -19.71 7.81
CA GLU A 47 -12.87 -20.66 6.93
C GLU A 47 -13.51 -19.92 5.75
N LYS A 48 -12.95 -20.11 4.55
CA LYS A 48 -13.48 -19.54 3.30
C LYS A 48 -14.95 -19.93 3.14
N ARG A 49 -15.83 -18.93 3.06
CA ARG A 49 -17.20 -19.16 2.62
C ARG A 49 -17.23 -19.47 1.11
N ALA A 50 -18.23 -20.24 0.67
CA ALA A 50 -18.37 -20.70 -0.72
C ALA A 50 -18.57 -19.56 -1.75
N ASP A 51 -18.84 -18.35 -1.28
CA ASP A 51 -19.00 -17.10 -2.01
C ASP A 51 -17.71 -16.22 -2.07
N GLY A 52 -16.56 -16.76 -1.63
CA GLY A 52 -15.25 -16.25 -2.02
C GLY A 52 -14.67 -15.11 -1.19
N GLY A 53 -15.31 -14.71 -0.08
CA GLY A 53 -14.74 -13.77 0.90
C GLY A 53 -14.26 -14.48 2.16
N ALA A 54 -12.98 -14.35 2.51
CA ALA A 54 -12.54 -14.58 3.88
C ALA A 54 -12.83 -13.31 4.70
N CYS A 55 -13.52 -13.45 5.83
CA CYS A 55 -13.83 -12.35 6.73
C CYS A 55 -12.71 -12.29 7.76
N ASP A 56 -11.73 -11.40 7.58
CA ASP A 56 -10.57 -11.35 8.47
C ASP A 56 -10.90 -10.80 9.87
N GLY A 57 -12.05 -10.13 10.05
CA GLY A 57 -12.53 -9.57 11.31
C GLY A 57 -14.02 -9.26 11.33
N LEU A 58 -14.56 -9.07 12.53
CA LEU A 58 -15.96 -8.72 12.76
C LEU A 58 -16.09 -7.89 14.03
N SER A 59 -16.84 -6.79 13.97
CA SER A 59 -17.18 -5.97 15.14
C SER A 59 -18.67 -5.97 15.44
N PHE A 60 -18.99 -5.89 16.72
CA PHE A 60 -20.32 -5.58 17.25
C PHE A 60 -20.20 -4.28 18.07
N PRO A 61 -20.28 -3.11 17.42
CA PRO A 61 -19.94 -1.83 18.06
C PRO A 61 -20.76 -1.54 19.33
N LYS A 62 -22.06 -1.87 19.29
CA LYS A 62 -22.98 -1.68 20.42
C LYS A 62 -22.65 -2.53 21.65
N ASP A 63 -22.09 -3.71 21.41
CA ASP A 63 -21.71 -4.66 22.47
C ASP A 63 -20.24 -4.50 22.91
N GLY A 64 -19.49 -3.63 22.23
CA GLY A 64 -18.06 -3.43 22.45
C GLY A 64 -17.24 -4.68 22.17
N VAL A 65 -17.67 -5.54 21.25
CA VAL A 65 -17.01 -6.81 20.91
C VAL A 65 -16.31 -6.70 19.56
N ILE A 66 -15.07 -7.16 19.48
CA ILE A 66 -14.29 -7.27 18.25
C ILE A 66 -13.68 -8.66 18.15
N LEU A 67 -13.91 -9.32 17.02
CA LEU A 67 -13.34 -10.61 16.66
C LEU A 67 -12.38 -10.44 15.49
N TYR A 68 -11.28 -11.19 15.50
CA TYR A 68 -10.31 -11.16 14.39
C TYR A 68 -9.75 -12.55 14.12
N ALA A 69 -9.40 -12.81 12.86
CA ALA A 69 -8.64 -13.96 12.44
C ALA A 69 -7.15 -13.72 12.71
N PRO A 70 -6.48 -14.52 13.55
CA PRO A 70 -5.06 -14.34 13.82
C PRO A 70 -4.22 -14.68 12.60
N THR A 71 -3.20 -13.86 12.32
CA THR A 71 -2.31 -14.08 11.17
C THR A 71 -0.93 -14.54 11.63
N SER A 72 -0.65 -15.84 11.49
CA SER A 72 0.67 -16.39 11.83
C SER A 72 1.78 -15.73 11.02
N HIS A 73 2.87 -15.34 11.71
CA HIS A 73 4.07 -14.74 11.12
C HIS A 73 3.86 -13.40 10.38
N SER A 74 2.75 -12.70 10.65
CA SER A 74 2.42 -11.43 10.01
C SER A 74 1.74 -10.48 11.00
N ARG A 75 1.91 -9.18 10.78
CA ARG A 75 1.19 -8.12 11.51
C ARG A 75 -0.08 -7.67 10.78
N ARG A 76 -0.63 -8.53 9.90
CA ARG A 76 -1.83 -8.18 9.11
C ARG A 76 -3.07 -8.11 10.00
N GLU A 77 -3.16 -8.95 11.02
CA GLU A 77 -4.21 -8.88 12.04
C GLU A 77 -4.31 -7.51 12.71
N ASN A 78 -3.20 -6.77 12.86
CA ASN A 78 -3.24 -5.43 13.45
C ASN A 78 -4.02 -4.45 12.57
N PHE A 79 -3.99 -4.62 11.25
CA PHE A 79 -4.83 -3.83 10.34
C PHE A 79 -6.30 -4.18 10.52
N THR A 80 -6.63 -5.47 10.58
CA THR A 80 -7.99 -5.93 10.90
C THR A 80 -8.48 -5.33 12.22
N LEU A 81 -7.70 -5.45 13.29
CA LEU A 81 -8.05 -4.87 14.59
C LEU A 81 -8.28 -3.36 14.53
N ALA A 82 -7.44 -2.63 13.79
CA ALA A 82 -7.57 -1.20 13.61
C ALA A 82 -8.77 -0.82 12.73
N HIS A 83 -9.12 -1.65 11.73
CA HIS A 83 -10.29 -1.50 10.88
C HIS A 83 -11.57 -1.70 11.68
N GLU A 84 -11.65 -2.78 12.46
CA GLU A 84 -12.78 -3.04 13.36
C GLU A 84 -12.92 -1.98 14.47
N LEU A 85 -11.79 -1.49 15.00
CA LEU A 85 -11.80 -0.33 15.88
C LEU A 85 -12.37 0.91 15.16
N GLY A 86 -12.08 1.08 13.87
CA GLY A 86 -12.66 2.12 13.03
C GLY A 86 -14.19 2.08 13.04
N HIS A 87 -14.81 0.91 12.88
CA HIS A 87 -16.26 0.76 12.99
C HIS A 87 -16.79 1.20 14.36
N TRP A 88 -16.10 0.81 15.44
CA TRP A 88 -16.48 1.22 16.79
C TRP A 88 -16.34 2.73 17.01
N LEU A 89 -15.28 3.36 16.50
CA LEU A 89 -15.04 4.80 16.60
C LEU A 89 -16.06 5.63 15.82
N VAL A 90 -16.48 5.16 14.65
CA VAL A 90 -17.52 5.80 13.83
C VAL A 90 -18.85 5.85 14.61
N GLU A 91 -19.19 4.79 15.33
CA GLU A 91 -20.39 4.76 16.19
C GLU A 91 -20.35 5.76 17.36
N GLN A 92 -19.17 6.28 17.73
CA GLN A 92 -19.04 7.30 18.77
C GLN A 92 -19.33 8.72 18.29
N VAL A 93 -19.46 8.94 16.97
CA VAL A 93 -19.59 10.28 16.37
C VAL A 93 -20.80 10.32 15.44
N SER A 94 -21.92 10.85 15.93
CA SER A 94 -23.19 10.93 15.21
C SER A 94 -23.09 11.60 13.84
N GLU A 95 -22.29 12.65 13.74
CA GLU A 95 -22.13 13.49 12.55
C GLU A 95 -21.48 12.74 11.37
N ILE A 96 -20.79 11.62 11.64
CA ILE A 96 -20.27 10.74 10.60
C ILE A 96 -21.42 10.00 9.91
N PHE A 97 -22.49 9.64 10.63
CA PHE A 97 -23.64 9.00 10.01
C PHE A 97 -24.35 9.94 9.04
N ASP A 98 -24.51 11.21 9.39
CA ASP A 98 -25.08 12.21 8.48
C ASP A 98 -24.27 12.29 7.18
N TRP A 99 -22.93 12.28 7.28
CA TRP A 99 -22.06 12.23 6.12
C TRP A 99 -22.23 10.93 5.33
N LEU A 100 -22.28 9.77 5.99
CA LEU A 100 -22.47 8.45 5.34
C LEU A 100 -23.80 8.39 4.58
N PHE A 101 -24.89 8.90 5.16
CA PHE A 101 -26.21 8.94 4.52
C PHE A 101 -26.24 9.79 3.25
N SER A 102 -25.37 10.79 3.15
CA SER A 102 -25.22 11.61 1.94
C SER A 102 -24.41 10.94 0.82
N GLN A 103 -23.77 9.79 1.06
CA GLN A 103 -22.95 9.11 0.05
C GLN A 103 -23.80 8.23 -0.88
N THR A 104 -23.37 8.10 -2.13
CA THR A 104 -24.04 7.24 -3.14
C THR A 104 -23.94 5.75 -2.82
N ALA A 105 -22.90 5.33 -2.11
CA ALA A 105 -22.70 3.96 -1.63
C ALA A 105 -22.24 3.96 -0.17
N PRO A 106 -23.15 4.19 0.81
CA PRO A 106 -22.81 4.40 2.21
C PRO A 106 -21.99 3.26 2.83
N ALA A 107 -22.33 2.00 2.51
CA ALA A 107 -21.59 0.84 3.01
C ALA A 107 -20.14 0.84 2.51
N LYS A 108 -19.91 1.09 1.22
CA LYS A 108 -18.55 1.18 0.66
C LYS A 108 -17.78 2.38 1.23
N ALA A 109 -18.47 3.50 1.48
CA ALA A 109 -17.88 4.67 2.10
C ALA A 109 -17.45 4.40 3.54
N LEU A 110 -18.25 3.65 4.31
CA LEU A 110 -17.92 3.20 5.66
C LEU A 110 -16.65 2.33 5.66
N GLU A 111 -16.58 1.31 4.81
CA GLU A 111 -15.39 0.47 4.66
C GLU A 111 -14.14 1.30 4.33
N THR A 112 -14.28 2.25 3.39
CA THR A 112 -13.19 3.16 3.01
C THR A 112 -12.77 4.07 4.16
N LEU A 113 -13.71 4.53 4.98
CA LEU A 113 -13.46 5.34 6.16
C LEU A 113 -12.71 4.52 7.23
N CYS A 114 -13.17 3.31 7.52
CA CYS A 114 -12.52 2.37 8.45
C CYS A 114 -11.09 2.05 8.01
N ASP A 115 -10.86 1.79 6.72
CA ASP A 115 -9.52 1.58 6.16
C ASP A 115 -8.60 2.79 6.39
N ARG A 116 -9.11 4.02 6.22
CA ARG A 116 -8.31 5.23 6.46
C ARG A 116 -8.03 5.44 7.95
N ILE A 117 -9.01 5.18 8.81
CA ILE A 117 -8.82 5.22 10.27
C ILE A 117 -7.75 4.20 10.68
N ALA A 118 -7.84 2.96 10.19
CA ALA A 118 -6.88 1.90 10.47
C ALA A 118 -5.46 2.28 10.05
N GLN A 119 -5.31 2.85 8.85
CA GLN A 119 -4.02 3.37 8.36
C GLN A 119 -3.48 4.46 9.28
N ARG A 120 -4.28 5.45 9.66
CA ARG A 120 -3.84 6.55 10.54
C ARG A 120 -3.51 6.10 11.96
N LEU A 121 -4.20 5.08 12.47
CA LEU A 121 -3.93 4.48 13.78
C LEU A 121 -2.60 3.71 13.82
N LEU A 122 -2.31 2.93 12.78
CA LEU A 122 -1.08 2.11 12.73
C LEU A 122 0.14 2.87 12.21
N LEU A 123 -0.09 3.82 11.30
CA LEU A 123 0.93 4.59 10.60
C LEU A 123 0.66 6.08 10.82
N ALA A 124 0.81 6.51 12.07
CA ALA A 124 0.70 7.93 12.43
C ALA A 124 1.62 8.78 11.54
N GLU A 125 1.13 9.92 11.08
CA GLU A 125 1.84 10.78 10.13
C GLU A 125 3.23 11.20 10.67
N SER A 126 3.32 11.46 11.97
CA SER A 126 4.59 11.75 12.64
C SER A 126 5.60 10.60 12.60
N ALA A 127 5.16 9.33 12.58
CA ALA A 127 6.05 8.19 12.44
C ALA A 127 6.59 8.09 11.01
N VAL A 128 5.71 8.29 10.02
CA VAL A 128 6.10 8.33 8.60
C VAL A 128 7.07 9.48 8.34
N ASP A 129 6.77 10.68 8.84
CA ASP A 129 7.60 11.87 8.67
C ASP A 129 8.97 11.73 9.34
N ARG A 130 9.03 11.14 10.54
CA ARG A 130 10.31 10.85 11.22
C ARG A 130 11.18 9.90 10.42
N VAL A 131 10.61 8.88 9.79
CA VAL A 131 11.36 7.89 9.00
C VAL A 131 11.79 8.46 7.65
N VAL A 132 10.93 9.23 6.97
CA VAL A 132 11.29 9.87 5.70
C VAL A 132 12.29 11.01 5.91
N ALA A 133 12.19 11.72 7.04
CA ALA A 133 13.10 12.79 7.47
C ALA A 133 13.38 13.86 6.40
N GLY A 134 12.43 14.09 5.47
CA GLY A 134 12.57 15.02 4.35
C GLY A 134 13.52 14.58 3.23
N GLY A 135 14.10 13.38 3.32
CA GLY A 135 14.94 12.79 2.27
C GLY A 135 14.15 12.02 1.20
N PRO A 136 14.81 11.54 0.13
CA PRO A 136 14.19 10.67 -0.85
C PRO A 136 13.74 9.35 -0.21
N VAL A 137 12.63 8.79 -0.70
CA VAL A 137 12.12 7.48 -0.24
C VAL A 137 13.14 6.37 -0.53
N ARG A 138 13.41 5.50 0.45
CA ARG A 138 14.36 4.38 0.36
C ARG A 138 13.76 3.07 0.84
N ALA A 139 14.30 1.94 0.39
CA ALA A 139 13.83 0.63 0.80
C ALA A 139 14.07 0.37 2.30
N GLN A 140 15.18 0.87 2.85
CA GLN A 140 15.48 0.78 4.27
C GLN A 140 14.41 1.45 5.14
N GLN A 141 13.80 2.54 4.67
CA GLN A 141 12.73 3.24 5.40
C GLN A 141 11.48 2.38 5.58
N VAL A 142 11.21 1.42 4.69
CA VAL A 142 10.11 0.46 4.87
C VAL A 142 10.39 -0.44 6.09
N VAL A 143 11.65 -0.84 6.25
CA VAL A 143 12.12 -1.66 7.38
C VAL A 143 12.08 -0.84 8.66
N ASP A 144 12.57 0.40 8.62
CA ASP A 144 12.59 1.30 9.78
C ASP A 144 11.16 1.60 10.26
N LEU A 145 10.24 1.88 9.34
CA LEU A 145 8.83 2.12 9.65
C LEU A 145 8.14 0.87 10.20
N TYR A 146 8.48 -0.31 9.67
CA TYR A 146 8.00 -1.59 10.21
C TYR A 146 8.53 -1.82 11.63
N HIS A 147 9.77 -1.49 11.95
CA HIS A 147 10.27 -1.63 13.32
C HIS A 147 9.72 -0.57 14.28
N ALA A 148 9.40 0.63 13.79
CA ALA A 148 8.87 1.72 14.59
C ALA A 148 7.36 1.61 14.88
N THR A 149 6.63 0.71 14.21
CA THR A 149 5.17 0.59 14.31
C THR A 149 4.73 -0.88 14.41
N GLN A 150 3.46 -1.11 14.72
CA GLN A 150 2.84 -2.44 14.60
C GLN A 150 2.21 -2.70 13.22
N ALA A 151 2.49 -1.86 12.23
CA ALA A 151 2.02 -2.06 10.86
C ALA A 151 2.72 -3.26 10.18
N SER A 152 2.06 -3.82 9.16
CA SER A 152 2.65 -4.84 8.30
C SER A 152 3.56 -4.22 7.24
N ILE A 153 4.51 -5.00 6.69
CA ILE A 153 5.37 -4.53 5.58
C ILE A 153 4.55 -3.98 4.39
N PRO A 154 3.46 -4.64 3.94
CA PRO A 154 2.58 -4.07 2.92
C PRO A 154 2.01 -2.69 3.29
N ALA A 155 1.55 -2.51 4.53
CA ALA A 155 1.01 -1.23 4.98
C ALA A 155 2.10 -0.13 5.00
N CYS A 156 3.31 -0.44 5.48
CA CYS A 156 4.45 0.46 5.40
C CYS A 156 4.80 0.84 3.95
N ALA A 157 4.76 -0.13 3.03
CA ALA A 157 5.01 0.09 1.62
C ALA A 157 3.97 1.02 0.98
N ILE A 158 2.68 0.90 1.33
CA ILE A 158 1.63 1.83 0.87
C ILE A 158 1.92 3.26 1.34
N ALA A 159 2.17 3.43 2.64
CA ALA A 159 2.41 4.75 3.23
C ALA A 159 3.62 5.44 2.60
N LEU A 160 4.70 4.70 2.35
CA LEU A 160 5.90 5.25 1.72
C LEU A 160 5.75 5.45 0.21
N ALA A 161 5.02 4.60 -0.50
CA ALA A 161 4.75 4.78 -1.93
C ALA A 161 3.94 6.06 -2.19
N ALA A 162 3.04 6.42 -1.27
CA ALA A 162 2.30 7.69 -1.33
C ALA A 162 3.20 8.93 -1.27
N ARG A 163 4.43 8.80 -0.74
CA ARG A 163 5.43 9.87 -0.63
C ARG A 163 6.38 9.95 -1.85
N LEU A 164 6.26 9.05 -2.82
CA LEU A 164 7.06 9.12 -4.05
C LEU A 164 6.65 10.36 -4.87
N PRO A 165 7.62 11.15 -5.37
CA PRO A 165 7.34 12.39 -6.09
C PRO A 165 6.83 12.16 -7.53
N GLY A 166 7.08 10.98 -8.09
CA GLY A 166 6.78 10.61 -9.48
C GLY A 166 6.22 9.19 -9.61
N LEU A 167 6.35 8.61 -10.80
CA LEU A 167 5.98 7.21 -11.04
C LEU A 167 6.96 6.30 -10.31
N GLY A 168 6.46 5.40 -9.48
CA GLY A 168 7.34 4.52 -8.71
C GLY A 168 6.62 3.42 -7.95
N ALA A 169 7.39 2.43 -7.51
CA ALA A 169 6.93 1.21 -6.85
C ALA A 169 7.64 1.07 -5.53
N ILE A 170 6.96 0.49 -4.55
CA ILE A 170 7.61 -0.23 -3.47
C ILE A 170 7.15 -1.67 -3.55
N VAL A 171 8.09 -2.58 -3.75
CA VAL A 171 7.81 -4.00 -3.93
C VAL A 171 8.47 -4.86 -2.87
N VAL A 172 7.78 -5.94 -2.49
CA VAL A 172 8.33 -7.02 -1.67
C VAL A 172 8.55 -8.21 -2.57
N VAL A 173 9.77 -8.72 -2.59
CA VAL A 173 10.18 -9.84 -3.43
C VAL A 173 10.67 -10.97 -2.55
N ASP A 174 10.13 -12.17 -2.78
CA ASP A 174 10.59 -13.38 -2.13
C ASP A 174 11.44 -14.22 -3.06
N ALA A 175 12.45 -14.88 -2.52
CA ALA A 175 13.14 -15.95 -3.21
C ALA A 175 12.18 -17.16 -3.37
N PRO A 176 12.21 -17.84 -4.51
CA PRO A 176 11.28 -18.93 -4.84
C PRO A 176 11.40 -20.04 -3.81
N THR A 177 10.28 -20.42 -3.20
CA THR A 177 10.21 -21.55 -2.28
C THR A 177 9.99 -22.84 -3.07
N ASN A 178 10.40 -23.99 -2.52
CA ASN A 178 10.12 -25.29 -3.15
C ASN A 178 8.60 -25.58 -3.25
N LEU A 179 7.75 -24.80 -2.57
CA LEU A 179 6.29 -24.92 -2.54
C LEU A 179 5.59 -24.14 -3.67
N ASP A 180 6.30 -23.25 -4.38
CA ASP A 180 5.73 -22.50 -5.52
C ASP A 180 5.69 -23.34 -6.82
N ILE A 181 5.90 -24.66 -6.71
CA ILE A 181 5.97 -25.61 -7.84
C ILE A 181 4.60 -26.31 -8.07
N ASP A 182 3.66 -26.24 -7.13
CA ASP A 182 2.35 -26.89 -7.27
C ASP A 182 1.29 -25.97 -7.92
N ASP A 183 0.72 -26.51 -8.99
CA ASP A 183 -0.09 -25.92 -10.05
C ASP A 183 -1.60 -25.99 -9.73
N ASP A 184 -2.12 -25.10 -8.86
CA ASP A 184 -3.52 -25.16 -8.42
C ASP A 184 -4.34 -23.87 -8.68
N LEU A 185 -3.79 -22.92 -9.46
CA LEU A 185 -4.50 -21.69 -9.88
C LEU A 185 -4.81 -21.59 -11.37
N GLY A 186 -4.57 -22.64 -12.18
CA GLY A 186 -5.12 -22.76 -13.54
C GLY A 186 -4.78 -21.61 -14.52
N MET A 187 -3.80 -20.77 -14.17
CA MET A 187 -3.28 -19.68 -15.00
C MET A 187 -1.87 -20.09 -15.42
N GLY A 188 -1.82 -21.02 -16.37
CA GLY A 188 -0.58 -21.62 -16.88
C GLY A 188 0.41 -20.57 -17.37
N PHE A 189 1.38 -20.24 -16.52
CA PHE A 189 2.72 -19.90 -16.96
C PHE A 189 3.58 -21.13 -16.73
N ALA A 190 3.51 -22.05 -17.70
CA ALA A 190 4.33 -23.24 -17.75
C ALA A 190 5.80 -22.88 -17.49
N ALA A 191 6.41 -23.70 -16.64
CA ALA A 191 7.83 -23.82 -16.36
C ALA A 191 8.73 -23.38 -17.52
N ILE A 192 9.22 -22.14 -17.48
CA ILE A 192 10.43 -21.76 -18.20
C ILE A 192 11.59 -21.94 -17.23
N GLY A 193 12.06 -23.18 -17.07
CA GLY A 193 13.36 -23.49 -16.49
C GLY A 193 13.49 -23.37 -14.96
N SER A 194 14.18 -24.36 -14.41
CA SER A 194 14.76 -24.42 -13.06
C SER A 194 15.73 -23.26 -12.79
N GLU A 195 15.19 -22.05 -12.72
CA GLU A 195 15.94 -20.86 -12.36
C GLU A 195 15.35 -20.30 -11.09
N ASN A 196 16.22 -20.08 -10.09
CA ASN A 196 15.93 -19.36 -8.85
C ASN A 196 15.47 -17.93 -9.18
N ARG A 197 14.18 -17.78 -9.49
CA ARG A 197 13.51 -16.55 -9.90
C ARG A 197 12.72 -16.05 -8.71
N GLY A 198 13.21 -14.99 -8.08
CA GLY A 198 12.43 -14.30 -7.07
C GLY A 198 11.05 -13.92 -7.62
N VAL A 199 10.03 -13.87 -6.78
CA VAL A 199 8.66 -13.51 -7.15
C VAL A 199 8.25 -12.26 -6.39
N VAL A 200 7.68 -11.29 -7.10
CA VAL A 200 7.05 -10.13 -6.48
C VAL A 200 5.83 -10.62 -5.71
N ARG A 201 5.86 -10.55 -4.38
CA ARG A 201 4.72 -10.92 -3.53
C ARG A 201 3.77 -9.77 -3.28
N TYR A 202 4.31 -8.56 -3.30
CA TYR A 202 3.54 -7.36 -3.05
C TYR A 202 4.12 -6.19 -3.84
N ALA A 203 3.24 -5.29 -4.30
CA ALA A 203 3.61 -4.04 -4.94
C ALA A 203 2.64 -2.95 -4.52
N SER A 204 3.17 -1.83 -4.03
CA SER A 204 2.45 -0.57 -3.92
C SER A 204 3.02 0.41 -4.94
N ILE A 205 2.14 1.11 -5.65
CA ILE A 205 2.50 1.82 -6.88
C ILE A 205 1.98 3.24 -6.81
N ARG A 206 2.78 4.17 -7.30
CA ARG A 206 2.47 5.58 -7.45
C ARG A 206 2.52 5.96 -8.93
N PRO A 207 1.53 6.72 -9.45
CA PRO A 207 0.26 7.04 -8.80
C PRO A 207 -0.68 5.82 -8.74
N ASP A 208 -1.73 5.96 -7.92
CA ASP A 208 -2.74 4.95 -7.64
C ASP A 208 -3.46 4.42 -8.91
N PRO A 209 -3.94 3.15 -8.90
CA PRO A 209 -4.70 2.47 -9.96
C PRO A 209 -5.71 3.32 -10.72
N HIS A 210 -6.45 4.18 -10.02
CA HIS A 210 -7.52 4.98 -10.60
C HIS A 210 -7.01 6.01 -11.64
N ARG A 211 -5.70 6.24 -11.72
CA ARG A 211 -5.06 7.13 -12.71
C ARG A 211 -4.50 6.39 -13.93
N GLY A 212 -4.83 5.12 -14.06
CA GLY A 212 -4.26 4.18 -15.01
C GLY A 212 -2.91 3.66 -14.55
N TRP A 213 -2.59 2.44 -14.96
CA TRP A 213 -1.38 1.76 -14.55
C TRP A 213 -0.26 1.88 -15.58
N PRO A 214 1.01 1.99 -15.16
CA PRO A 214 2.13 1.80 -16.08
C PRO A 214 2.10 0.37 -16.65
N LYS A 215 2.22 0.24 -17.97
CA LYS A 215 2.21 -1.07 -18.67
C LYS A 215 3.33 -2.01 -18.18
N VAL A 216 4.52 -1.45 -17.95
CA VAL A 216 5.71 -2.21 -17.54
C VAL A 216 6.10 -1.85 -16.12
N PHE A 217 5.80 -2.77 -15.19
CA PHE A 217 6.00 -2.56 -13.75
C PHE A 217 6.10 -3.90 -12.99
N PRO A 218 6.75 -3.97 -11.81
CA PRO A 218 6.78 -5.16 -10.97
C PRO A 218 5.43 -5.44 -10.29
N TRP A 219 4.60 -6.23 -10.96
CA TRP A 219 3.30 -6.65 -10.45
C TRP A 219 3.39 -7.87 -9.52
N PRO A 220 2.51 -8.00 -8.52
CA PRO A 220 2.40 -9.22 -7.73
C PRO A 220 2.24 -10.46 -8.62
N GLY A 221 2.93 -11.53 -8.27
CA GLY A 221 2.98 -12.78 -9.04
C GLY A 221 4.02 -12.80 -10.16
N GLN A 222 4.60 -11.66 -10.54
CA GLN A 222 5.65 -11.64 -11.56
C GLN A 222 6.98 -12.16 -11.02
N ALA A 223 7.65 -12.97 -11.84
CA ALA A 223 9.04 -13.35 -11.62
C ALA A 223 9.98 -12.15 -11.86
N VAL A 224 11.01 -12.04 -11.03
CA VAL A 224 12.10 -11.08 -11.20
C VAL A 224 12.81 -11.37 -12.53
N PRO A 225 12.93 -10.40 -13.45
CA PRO A 225 13.55 -10.61 -14.76
C PRO A 225 14.97 -11.17 -14.69
N ALA A 226 15.37 -11.95 -15.69
CA ALA A 226 16.75 -12.40 -15.84
C ALA A 226 17.72 -11.22 -15.94
N GLY A 227 18.86 -11.32 -15.25
CA GLY A 227 19.86 -10.23 -15.16
C GLY A 227 19.45 -9.05 -14.26
N HIS A 228 18.30 -9.11 -13.60
CA HIS A 228 17.90 -8.03 -12.69
C HIS A 228 18.70 -8.06 -11.37
N PRO A 229 19.20 -6.91 -10.87
CA PRO A 229 19.99 -6.83 -9.64
C PRO A 229 19.37 -7.49 -8.40
N LEU A 230 18.04 -7.48 -8.26
CA LEU A 230 17.36 -8.12 -7.14
C LEU A 230 17.61 -9.64 -7.07
N ARG A 231 17.89 -10.31 -8.20
CA ARG A 231 18.25 -11.74 -8.18
C ARG A 231 19.56 -11.94 -7.41
N HIS A 232 20.56 -11.11 -7.66
CA HIS A 232 21.85 -11.18 -6.97
C HIS A 232 21.71 -10.86 -5.47
N LEU A 233 20.89 -9.86 -5.13
CA LEU A 233 20.63 -9.47 -3.74
C LEU A 233 20.02 -10.61 -2.90
N LEU A 234 19.13 -11.40 -3.52
CA LEU A 234 18.48 -12.57 -2.92
C LEU A 234 19.42 -13.79 -2.91
N SER A 235 20.13 -14.07 -4.00
CA SER A 235 21.04 -15.22 -4.10
C SER A 235 22.24 -15.12 -3.14
N ALA A 236 22.82 -13.92 -2.95
CA ALA A 236 23.90 -13.71 -1.99
C ALA A 236 23.48 -13.96 -0.53
N GLY A 237 22.17 -14.01 -0.25
CA GLY A 237 21.62 -14.38 1.05
C GLY A 237 21.57 -15.88 1.32
N GLN A 238 21.59 -16.68 0.26
CA GLN A 238 21.48 -18.13 0.32
C GLN A 238 22.85 -18.81 0.41
N THR A 239 23.94 -18.05 0.27
CA THR A 239 25.31 -18.53 0.42
C THR A 239 25.60 -18.79 1.91
N PRO A 240 26.03 -20.02 2.29
CA PRO A 240 26.31 -20.33 3.69
C PRO A 240 27.44 -19.44 4.26
N PRO A 241 27.44 -19.15 5.57
CA PRO A 241 28.41 -18.25 6.21
C PRO A 241 29.88 -18.63 5.95
N SER A 242 30.15 -19.92 5.74
CA SER A 242 31.48 -20.47 5.44
C SER A 242 32.06 -20.06 4.08
N GLN A 243 31.27 -19.44 3.21
CA GLN A 243 31.69 -19.00 1.87
C GLN A 243 31.60 -17.46 1.68
N LEU A 244 31.27 -16.72 2.74
CA LEU A 244 31.29 -15.25 2.70
C LEU A 244 32.73 -14.73 2.95
N PRO A 245 33.21 -13.72 2.20
CA PRO A 245 34.51 -13.12 2.45
C PRO A 245 34.58 -12.54 3.86
N ALA A 246 35.65 -12.88 4.59
CA ALA A 246 35.90 -12.43 5.96
C ALA A 246 36.01 -10.90 5.98
N GLY A 247 35.02 -10.23 6.57
CA GLY A 247 34.98 -8.77 6.68
C GLY A 247 33.58 -8.14 6.51
N GLY A 248 32.56 -8.91 6.13
CA GLY A 248 31.18 -8.42 6.07
C GLY A 248 30.59 -8.22 7.47
N ALA A 249 30.74 -7.01 8.03
CA ALA A 249 29.97 -6.57 9.19
C ALA A 249 28.47 -6.84 8.94
N GLY A 250 27.76 -7.36 9.94
CA GLY A 250 26.37 -7.86 9.85
C GLY A 250 25.30 -6.80 9.59
N GLY A 251 25.51 -5.91 8.63
CA GLY A 251 24.52 -4.97 8.12
C GLY A 251 23.60 -5.60 7.07
N LEU A 252 22.41 -5.02 6.91
CA LEU A 252 21.50 -5.37 5.82
C LEU A 252 22.20 -5.11 4.47
N ARG A 253 22.07 -6.06 3.54
CA ARG A 253 22.63 -5.87 2.19
C ARG A 253 21.74 -4.91 1.42
N THR A 254 22.33 -3.84 0.89
CA THR A 254 21.64 -2.82 0.10
C THR A 254 22.19 -2.75 -1.31
N LEU A 255 21.40 -2.22 -2.25
CA LEU A 255 21.86 -1.79 -3.56
C LEU A 255 21.14 -0.51 -3.96
N GLN A 256 21.84 0.35 -4.70
CA GLN A 256 21.29 1.56 -5.29
C GLN A 256 21.90 1.74 -6.68
N GLN A 257 21.08 1.69 -7.73
CA GLN A 257 21.56 1.84 -9.11
C GLN A 257 20.41 2.08 -10.10
N ARG A 258 20.75 2.48 -11.32
CA ARG A 258 19.83 2.33 -12.46
C ARG A 258 19.63 0.85 -12.76
N SER A 259 18.38 0.48 -12.96
CA SER A 259 17.90 -0.87 -13.22
C SER A 259 16.80 -0.85 -14.28
N PHE A 260 16.08 -1.95 -14.40
CA PHE A 260 14.98 -2.12 -15.33
C PHE A 260 13.90 -3.03 -14.76
N TRP A 261 12.71 -2.99 -15.33
CA TRP A 261 11.75 -4.08 -15.20
C TRP A 261 11.35 -4.57 -16.59
N ALA A 262 11.01 -5.85 -16.70
CA ALA A 262 10.56 -6.44 -17.94
C ALA A 262 9.28 -7.26 -17.74
N THR A 263 8.32 -7.13 -18.65
CA THR A 263 7.12 -7.97 -18.66
C THR A 263 7.46 -9.37 -19.22
N PRO A 264 6.60 -10.38 -19.01
CA PRO A 264 6.76 -11.69 -19.65
C PRO A 264 6.84 -11.62 -21.19
N ARG A 265 6.24 -10.58 -21.79
CA ARG A 265 6.29 -10.29 -23.24
C ARG A 265 7.58 -9.57 -23.67
N ARG A 266 8.58 -9.47 -22.77
CA ARG A 266 9.90 -8.84 -22.94
C ARG A 266 9.88 -7.34 -23.22
N GLU A 267 8.76 -6.66 -23.02
CA GLU A 267 8.75 -5.19 -22.95
C GLU A 267 9.56 -4.76 -21.74
N ARG A 268 10.44 -3.77 -21.88
CA ARG A 268 11.37 -3.34 -20.84
C ARG A 268 11.21 -1.85 -20.57
N ALA A 269 11.20 -1.49 -19.30
CA ALA A 269 11.27 -0.10 -18.84
C ALA A 269 12.45 0.07 -17.89
N THR A 270 13.18 1.17 -18.03
CA THR A 270 14.25 1.56 -17.11
C THR A 270 13.64 2.03 -15.79
N PHE A 271 14.32 1.86 -14.67
CA PHE A 271 13.98 2.51 -13.40
C PHE A 271 15.27 2.83 -12.64
N TYR A 272 15.21 3.72 -11.67
CA TYR A 272 16.18 3.75 -10.59
C TYR A 272 15.69 2.84 -9.48
N LEU A 273 16.59 2.07 -8.88
CA LEU A 273 16.29 1.08 -7.86
C LEU A 273 17.14 1.32 -6.62
N ASP A 274 16.50 1.50 -5.47
CA ASP A 274 17.07 1.36 -4.14
C ASP A 274 16.45 0.11 -3.51
N ALA A 275 17.25 -0.83 -3.02
CA ALA A 275 16.73 -2.07 -2.44
C ALA A 275 17.54 -2.56 -1.25
N VAL A 276 16.87 -3.28 -0.37
CA VAL A 276 17.45 -3.89 0.83
C VAL A 276 16.98 -5.34 0.99
N ALA A 277 17.90 -6.24 1.31
CA ALA A 277 17.59 -7.61 1.72
C ALA A 277 17.24 -7.62 3.21
N ILE A 278 16.00 -7.94 3.54
CA ILE A 278 15.52 -8.03 4.94
C ILE A 278 15.68 -9.44 5.52
N SER A 279 15.86 -10.43 4.64
CA SER A 279 16.25 -11.79 5.01
C SER A 279 17.01 -12.44 3.84
N PRO A 280 17.63 -13.61 4.04
CA PRO A 280 18.16 -14.43 2.95
C PRO A 280 17.21 -14.69 1.78
N ARG A 281 15.90 -14.60 2.02
CA ARG A 281 14.86 -14.99 1.07
C ARG A 281 13.86 -13.88 0.78
N ARG A 282 14.08 -12.66 1.29
CA ARG A 282 13.14 -11.55 1.11
C ARG A 282 13.89 -10.23 0.96
N ALA A 283 13.49 -9.45 -0.02
CA ALA A 283 14.01 -8.11 -0.26
C ALA A 283 12.86 -7.12 -0.50
N ILE A 284 13.14 -5.85 -0.20
CA ILE A 284 12.29 -4.72 -0.51
C ILE A 284 13.00 -3.89 -1.58
N GLY A 285 12.28 -3.49 -2.62
CA GLY A 285 12.79 -2.61 -3.67
C GLY A 285 11.91 -1.38 -3.86
N VAL A 286 12.52 -0.20 -3.91
CA VAL A 286 11.89 1.05 -4.31
C VAL A 286 12.32 1.35 -5.74
N PHE A 287 11.35 1.36 -6.65
CA PHE A 287 11.54 1.73 -8.05
C PHE A 287 11.07 3.17 -8.23
N ALA A 288 11.87 3.99 -8.90
CA ALA A 288 11.52 5.35 -9.28
C ALA A 288 11.79 5.58 -10.76
N ASP A 289 10.92 6.35 -11.41
CA ASP A 289 11.10 6.79 -12.79
C ASP A 289 12.25 7.80 -12.96
N THR A 290 12.58 8.50 -11.88
CA THR A 290 13.56 9.57 -11.74
C THR A 290 14.63 9.17 -10.73
N ASP A 291 15.84 9.74 -10.86
CA ASP A 291 16.95 9.42 -9.97
C ASP A 291 16.84 10.20 -8.66
N LEU A 292 16.10 9.63 -7.70
CA LEU A 292 15.92 10.23 -6.39
C LEU A 292 17.20 10.26 -5.55
N TRP A 293 18.21 9.47 -5.93
CA TRP A 293 19.35 9.17 -5.07
C TRP A 293 20.70 9.56 -5.68
N GLY A 294 20.71 10.24 -6.83
CA GLY A 294 21.94 10.66 -7.50
C GLY A 294 22.83 9.49 -7.92
N SER A 295 22.21 8.38 -8.32
CA SER A 295 22.87 7.15 -8.76
C SER A 295 23.64 7.34 -10.06
N GLU A 296 23.21 8.26 -10.93
CA GLU A 296 23.88 8.60 -12.17
C GLU A 296 24.29 10.08 -12.20
N ARG A 297 25.38 10.40 -12.91
CA ARG A 297 25.79 11.79 -13.18
C ARG A 297 25.05 12.40 -14.37
N PHE A 298 24.47 11.57 -15.22
CA PHE A 298 23.75 11.96 -16.43
C PHE A 298 22.39 11.28 -16.44
N HIS A 299 21.33 12.08 -16.51
CA HIS A 299 19.94 11.63 -16.44
C HIS A 299 19.29 11.81 -17.82
N PRO A 300 19.31 10.80 -18.70
CA PRO A 300 18.60 10.90 -19.96
C PRO A 300 17.09 10.96 -19.68
N THR A 301 16.42 11.97 -20.24
CA THR A 301 14.96 12.08 -20.18
C THR A 301 14.32 10.99 -21.04
N GLU A 302 14.04 9.83 -20.46
CA GLU A 302 13.26 8.78 -21.11
C GLU A 302 11.76 9.16 -21.09
N ARG A 303 11.15 9.30 -22.27
CA ARG A 303 9.70 9.47 -22.40
C ARG A 303 9.03 8.10 -22.29
N ARG A 304 8.32 7.83 -21.20
CA ARG A 304 7.60 6.56 -21.02
C ARG A 304 6.21 6.63 -21.64
N ASP A 305 5.64 5.49 -22.00
CA ASP A 305 4.22 5.38 -22.41
C ASP A 305 3.27 6.03 -21.39
N PHE A 306 3.59 5.91 -20.10
CA PHE A 306 2.85 6.55 -19.01
C PHE A 306 2.92 8.09 -19.05
N ASP A 307 4.01 8.66 -19.57
CA ASP A 307 4.21 10.10 -19.72
C ASP A 307 3.54 10.66 -20.98
N GLN A 308 3.14 9.78 -21.90
CA GLN A 308 2.42 10.10 -23.14
C GLN A 308 0.90 10.22 -22.94
N ARG A 309 0.40 10.06 -21.71
CA ARG A 309 -1.01 10.31 -21.41
C ARG A 309 -1.38 11.74 -21.79
N PRO A 310 -2.59 11.96 -22.34
CA PRO A 310 -3.05 13.30 -22.72
C PRO A 310 -2.86 14.29 -21.59
N GLU A 311 -2.32 15.46 -21.91
CA GLU A 311 -2.31 16.59 -20.99
C GLU A 311 -3.56 17.41 -21.25
N GLN A 312 -4.37 17.63 -20.20
CA GLN A 312 -5.56 18.45 -20.27
C GLN A 312 -5.52 19.49 -19.15
N GLU A 313 -5.88 20.71 -19.48
CA GLU A 313 -6.15 21.72 -18.48
C GLU A 313 -7.52 21.44 -17.85
N ILE A 314 -7.55 21.30 -16.53
CA ILE A 314 -8.78 21.08 -15.78
C ILE A 314 -8.95 22.16 -14.71
N THR A 315 -10.18 22.58 -14.49
CA THR A 315 -10.56 23.43 -13.35
C THR A 315 -11.36 22.60 -12.35
N CYS A 316 -10.77 22.38 -11.17
CA CYS A 316 -11.39 21.60 -10.10
C CYS A 316 -10.76 21.96 -8.74
N CYS A 317 -11.55 21.90 -7.66
CA CYS A 317 -11.10 22.25 -6.30
C CYS A 317 -10.54 23.68 -6.21
N GLY A 318 -11.19 24.64 -6.87
CA GLY A 318 -10.81 26.05 -6.85
C GLY A 318 -9.51 26.41 -7.59
N GLN A 319 -8.92 25.48 -8.34
CA GLN A 319 -7.68 25.72 -9.08
C GLN A 319 -7.78 25.20 -10.53
N THR A 320 -7.25 25.99 -11.46
CA THR A 320 -6.98 25.55 -12.84
C THR A 320 -5.56 25.02 -12.91
N ARG A 321 -5.38 23.79 -13.40
CA ARG A 321 -4.06 23.17 -13.54
C ARG A 321 -4.02 22.23 -14.74
N LYS A 322 -2.84 22.09 -15.33
CA LYS A 322 -2.57 21.07 -16.35
C LYS A 322 -2.32 19.72 -15.67
N VAL A 323 -3.02 18.70 -16.14
CA VAL A 323 -2.97 17.34 -15.57
C VAL A 323 -2.77 16.34 -16.70
N ARG A 324 -1.94 15.33 -16.45
CA ARG A 324 -1.79 14.16 -17.33
C ARG A 324 -2.51 12.95 -16.75
N GLY A 325 -3.25 12.25 -17.58
CA GLY A 325 -4.05 11.09 -17.19
C GLY A 325 -4.86 10.55 -18.35
N TYR A 326 -5.48 9.40 -18.15
CA TYR A 326 -6.44 8.87 -19.11
C TYR A 326 -7.77 9.62 -18.94
N PRO A 327 -8.34 10.17 -20.03
CA PRO A 327 -9.67 10.74 -20.00
C PRO A 327 -10.69 9.70 -19.54
N HIS A 328 -11.66 10.11 -18.72
CA HIS A 328 -12.80 9.26 -18.39
C HIS A 328 -13.66 9.07 -19.66
N ASP A 329 -13.87 7.82 -20.10
CA ASP A 329 -14.48 7.49 -21.40
C ASP A 329 -15.80 8.25 -21.69
N PRO A 330 -16.75 8.41 -20.75
CA PRO A 330 -18.00 9.14 -20.97
C PRO A 330 -17.84 10.65 -21.17
N CYS A 331 -16.87 11.30 -20.54
CA CYS A 331 -16.78 12.76 -20.52
C CYS A 331 -15.53 13.35 -21.15
N GLY A 332 -14.55 12.52 -21.49
CA GLY A 332 -13.27 12.95 -22.05
C GLY A 332 -12.47 13.86 -21.12
N GLN A 333 -12.84 13.99 -19.83
CA GLN A 333 -12.09 14.77 -18.86
C GLN A 333 -11.16 13.86 -18.04
N ILE A 334 -9.92 14.30 -17.84
CA ILE A 334 -9.00 13.69 -16.89
C ILE A 334 -9.47 13.92 -15.45
N HIS A 335 -9.39 12.89 -14.62
CA HIS A 335 -9.72 12.95 -13.19
C HIS A 335 -8.85 13.98 -12.45
N CYS A 336 -9.47 14.76 -11.56
CA CYS A 336 -8.76 15.72 -10.74
C CYS A 336 -7.72 15.04 -9.84
N PRO A 337 -6.46 15.50 -9.81
CA PRO A 337 -5.44 14.87 -8.99
C PRO A 337 -5.61 15.16 -7.49
N THR A 338 -6.54 16.05 -7.12
CA THR A 338 -6.84 16.38 -5.72
C THR A 338 -8.01 15.55 -5.21
N CYS A 339 -9.18 15.64 -5.84
CA CYS A 339 -10.37 14.93 -5.38
C CYS A 339 -10.63 13.58 -6.08
N GLY A 340 -9.88 13.25 -7.13
CA GLY A 340 -10.05 12.01 -7.89
C GLY A 340 -11.25 11.99 -8.85
N LYS A 341 -12.08 13.05 -8.88
CA LYS A 341 -13.34 13.11 -9.66
C LYS A 341 -13.15 13.72 -11.06
N CYS A 342 -13.91 13.25 -12.04
CA CYS A 342 -14.03 13.84 -13.39
C CYS A 342 -15.20 14.85 -13.48
N ARG A 343 -15.59 15.27 -14.69
CA ARG A 343 -16.75 16.18 -14.88
C ARG A 343 -18.07 15.49 -14.55
N CYS A 344 -18.24 14.24 -15.00
CA CYS A 344 -19.46 13.48 -14.79
C CYS A 344 -19.69 13.25 -13.30
N ASP A 345 -18.69 12.72 -12.59
CA ASP A 345 -18.79 12.47 -11.15
C ASP A 345 -19.23 13.74 -10.39
N ARG A 346 -18.65 14.90 -10.73
CA ARG A 346 -19.03 16.19 -10.12
C ARG A 346 -20.43 16.64 -10.48
N ARG A 347 -20.85 16.43 -11.74
CA ARG A 347 -22.20 16.78 -12.19
C ARG A 347 -23.24 15.88 -11.53
N ASP A 348 -22.92 14.60 -11.36
CA ASP A 348 -23.78 13.64 -10.70
C ASP A 348 -23.90 13.98 -9.22
N ASP A 349 -22.80 14.40 -8.56
CA ASP A 349 -22.85 14.96 -7.20
C ASP A 349 -23.72 16.23 -7.11
N GLU A 350 -23.59 17.17 -8.06
CA GLU A 350 -24.39 18.40 -8.14
C GLU A 350 -25.88 18.11 -8.41
N LEU A 351 -26.20 17.11 -9.24
CA LEU A 351 -27.57 16.72 -9.55
C LEU A 351 -28.25 16.01 -8.37
N VAL A 352 -27.50 15.22 -7.60
CA VAL A 352 -27.97 14.63 -6.34
C VAL A 352 -28.28 15.75 -5.32
N LEU A 353 -27.46 16.79 -5.25
CA LEU A 353 -27.71 17.97 -4.41
C LEU A 353 -28.96 18.77 -4.85
N CYS A 354 -29.24 18.85 -6.15
CA CYS A 354 -30.41 19.55 -6.68
C CYS A 354 -31.73 18.76 -6.63
N GLN A 355 -31.69 17.43 -6.48
CA GLN A 355 -32.89 16.58 -6.33
C GLN A 355 -33.30 16.34 -4.87
N GLY A 356 -32.44 16.70 -3.92
CA GLY A 356 -32.71 16.66 -2.47
C GLY A 356 -33.11 18.00 -1.86
N GLY A 357 -33.46 19.00 -2.69
CA GLY A 357 -33.91 20.33 -2.27
C GLY A 357 -35.42 20.45 -2.10
#